data_AF-A0A532EBC2-F1
#
_entry.id   AF-A0A532EBC2-F1
#
_cell.length_a   1.000
_cell.length_b   1.000
_cell.length_c   1.000
_cell.angle_alpha   90.00
_cell.angle_beta   90.00
_cell.angle_gamma   90.00
#
_symmetry.space_group_name_H-M   'P 1'
#
loop_
_entity.id
_entity.type
_entity.pdbx_description
1 polymer ?
#
loop_
_entity_poly.entity_id
_entity_poly.type
_entity_poly.pdbx_seq_one_letter_code
_entity_poly.pdbx_strand_id
1 'polypeptide(L)' 'VRPRHDGYMAFQQAASDRINLGLSERHNAARVVADLNRLFRESLSTQVSGVASGGAASETP' A
#
# COMPACT_ATOMS: atom_id res chain seq x y z
N VAL A 1 0.36 8.35 20.47
CA VAL A 1 0.38 8.52 18.99
C VAL A 1 -0.52 7.42 18.41
N ARG A 2 -1.64 7.78 17.75
CA ARG A 2 -2.54 6.77 17.17
C ARG A 2 -1.90 6.18 15.91
N PRO A 3 -1.89 4.85 15.69
CA PRO A 3 -1.39 4.26 14.46
C PRO A 3 -2.35 4.68 13.34
N ARG A 4 -1.94 5.62 12.50
CA ARG A 4 -2.78 6.20 11.45
C ARG A 4 -2.47 5.65 10.06
N HIS A 5 -1.52 4.72 9.93
CA HIS A 5 -0.80 4.65 8.66
C HIS A 5 -0.28 3.27 8.22
N ASP A 6 -0.59 2.19 8.93
CA ASP A 6 0.14 0.92 8.74
C ASP A 6 -0.11 0.25 7.37
N GLY A 7 -1.28 0.47 6.74
CA GLY A 7 -1.60 -0.08 5.41
C GLY A 7 -1.28 0.86 4.23
N TYR A 8 -1.63 2.14 4.36
CA TYR A 8 -1.43 3.12 3.28
C TYR A 8 0.05 3.48 3.09
N MET A 9 0.85 3.52 4.18
CA MET A 9 2.29 3.76 4.07
C MET A 9 3.02 2.62 3.36
N ALA A 10 2.59 1.36 3.50
CA ALA A 10 3.27 0.24 2.85
C ALA A 10 3.24 0.37 1.32
N PHE A 11 2.10 0.74 0.76
CA PHE A 11 2.01 1.04 -0.67
C PHE A 11 2.85 2.25 -1.06
N GLN A 12 2.73 3.37 -0.32
CA GLN A 12 3.46 4.59 -0.63
C GLN A 12 4.98 4.40 -0.57
N GLN A 13 5.47 3.65 0.41
CA GLN A 13 6.88 3.31 0.55
C GLN A 13 7.35 2.46 -0.64
N ALA A 14 6.67 1.34 -0.92
CA ALA A 14 7.03 0.47 -2.03
C ALA A 14 6.97 1.17 -3.40
N ALA A 15 5.98 2.05 -3.61
CA ALA A 15 5.88 2.87 -4.80
C ALA A 15 7.05 3.86 -4.93
N SER A 16 7.43 4.51 -3.82
CA SER A 16 8.54 5.46 -3.79
C SER A 16 9.87 4.78 -4.11
N ASP A 17 10.13 3.62 -3.49
CA ASP A 17 11.33 2.83 -3.74
C ASP A 17 11.39 2.37 -5.20
N ARG A 18 10.26 1.96 -5.77
CA ARG A 18 10.18 1.54 -7.17
C ARG A 18 10.47 2.67 -8.16
N ILE A 19 9.99 3.88 -7.88
CA ILE A 19 10.26 5.07 -8.69
C ILE A 19 11.75 5.43 -8.61
N ASN A 20 12.29 5.52 -7.40
CA ASN A 20 13.70 5.85 -7.19
C ASN A 20 14.63 4.89 -7.93
N LEU A 21 14.40 3.58 -7.81
CA LEU A 21 15.15 2.56 -8.53
C LEU A 21 14.99 2.70 -10.05
N GLY A 22 13.77 2.98 -10.52
CA GLY A 22 13.50 3.20 -11.93
C GLY A 22 14.26 4.38 -12.52
N LEU A 23 14.38 5.47 -11.77
CA LEU A 23 15.12 6.66 -12.17
C LEU A 23 16.63 6.44 -12.10
N SER A 24 17.14 5.83 -11.03
CA SER A 24 18.58 5.58 -10.84
C SER A 24 19.14 4.62 -11.91
N GLU A 25 18.39 3.59 -12.26
CA GLU A 25 18.81 2.55 -13.21
C GLU A 25 18.30 2.81 -14.64
N ARG A 26 17.59 3.93 -14.87
CA ARG A 26 17.01 4.31 -16.16
C ARG A 26 16.10 3.23 -16.76
N HIS A 27 15.28 2.61 -15.90
CA HIS A 27 14.28 1.66 -16.33
C HIS A 27 13.27 2.28 -17.30
N ASN A 28 12.78 1.47 -18.23
CA ASN A 28 11.70 1.89 -19.13
C ASN A 28 10.47 2.33 -18.33
N ALA A 29 9.93 3.51 -18.65
CA ALA A 29 8.82 4.12 -17.92
C ALA A 29 7.57 3.22 -17.90
N ALA A 30 7.24 2.51 -18.98
CA ALA A 30 6.09 1.61 -19.02
C ALA A 30 6.22 0.46 -18.02
N ARG A 31 7.44 -0.03 -17.80
CA ARG A 31 7.73 -1.04 -16.76
C ARG A 31 7.50 -0.49 -15.36
N VAL A 32 7.98 0.73 -15.08
CA VAL A 32 7.75 1.40 -13.79
C VAL A 32 6.25 1.57 -13.52
N VAL A 33 5.50 2.06 -14.50
CA VAL A 33 4.05 2.26 -14.37
C VAL A 33 3.30 0.94 -14.15
N ALA A 34 3.68 -0.13 -14.87
CA ALA A 34 3.09 -1.45 -14.67
C ALA A 34 3.30 -1.96 -13.22
N ASP A 35 4.51 -1.77 -12.67
CA ASP A 35 4.82 -2.16 -11.29
C ASP A 35 4.03 -1.34 -10.26
N LEU A 36 3.85 -0.03 -10.48
CA LEU A 36 3.03 0.82 -9.61
C LEU A 36 1.56 0.39 -9.59
N ASN A 37 1.00 0.06 -10.76
CA ASN A 37 -0.37 -0.43 -10.86
C ASN A 37 -0.55 -1.78 -10.14
N ARG A 38 0.45 -2.66 -10.20
CA ARG A 38 0.44 -3.91 -9.44
C ARG A 38 0.43 -3.65 -7.93
N LEU A 39 1.36 -2.83 -7.44
CA LEU A 39 1.46 -2.46 -6.02
C LEU A 39 0.16 -1.83 -5.52
N PHE A 40 -0.50 -1.00 -6.33
CA PHE A 40 -1.77 -0.37 -5.97
C PHE A 40 -2.87 -1.41 -5.77
N ARG A 41 -3.02 -2.36 -6.70
CA ARG A 41 -4.01 -3.43 -6.60
C ARG A 41 -3.80 -4.33 -5.38
N GLU A 42 -2.54 -4.64 -5.07
CA GLU A 42 -2.17 -5.42 -3.88
C GLU A 42 -2.57 -4.67 -2.60
N SER A 43 -2.37 -3.35 -2.55
CA SER A 43 -2.75 -2.53 -1.39
C SER A 43 -4.26 -2.55 -1.08
N LEU A 44 -5.10 -2.70 -2.11
CA LEU A 44 -6.56 -2.78 -1.95
C LEU A 44 -6.96 -4.13 -1.32
N SER A 45 -6.30 -5.23 -1.70
CA SER A 45 -6.52 -6.55 -1.11
C SER A 45 -6.18 -6.59 0.38
N THR A 46 -5.07 -5.94 0.75
CA THR A 46 -4.66 -5.81 2.16
C THR A 46 -5.65 -4.99 2.97
N GLN A 47 -6.20 -3.90 2.41
CA GLN A 47 -7.20 -3.06 3.08
C GLN A 47 -8.56 -3.75 3.24
N VAL A 48 -9.02 -4.51 2.24
CA VAL A 48 -10.27 -5.29 2.31
C VAL A 48 -10.20 -6.34 3.44
N SER A 49 -9.02 -6.92 3.69
CA SER A 49 -8.84 -7.89 4.78
C SER A 49 -8.95 -7.25 6.17
N GLY A 50 -8.57 -5.97 6.31
CA GLY A 50 -8.70 -5.22 7.57
C GLY A 50 -10.12 -4.73 7.89
N VAL A 51 -10.96 -4.52 6.87
CA VAL A 51 -12.36 -4.10 7.06
C VAL A 51 -13.24 -5.26 7.57
N ALA A 52 -12.91 -6.51 7.19
CA ALA A 52 -13.65 -7.70 7.62
C ALA A 52 -13.46 -8.04 9.12
N SER A 53 -12.42 -7.49 9.77
CA SER A 53 -12.14 -7.69 11.20
C SER A 53 -12.71 -6.60 12.13
N GLY A 54 -13.43 -5.60 11.61
CA GLY A 54 -13.86 -4.42 12.37
C GLY A 54 -15.19 -4.52 13.13
N GLY A 55 -15.85 -5.68 13.17
CA GLY A 55 -17.20 -5.85 13.70
C GLY A 55 -17.26 -6.57 15.06
N ALA A 56 -16.66 -6.01 16.11
CA ALA A 56 -16.92 -6.42 17.49
C ALA A 56 -16.60 -5.27 18.46
N ALA A 57 -17.36 -4.19 18.36
CA ALA A 57 -17.44 -3.22 19.45
C ALA A 57 -18.30 -3.84 20.55
N SER A 58 -17.67 -4.54 21.48
CA SER A 58 -18.30 -4.88 22.75
C SER A 58 -18.31 -3.64 23.63
N GLU A 59 -19.47 -3.00 23.60
CA GLU A 59 -20.06 -2.21 24.67
C GLU A 59 -19.95 -2.95 26.03
N THR A 60 -20.17 -2.17 27.10
CA THR A 60 -20.49 -2.56 28.51
C THR A 60 -19.32 -2.76 29.48
N PRO A 61 -19.50 -2.37 30.76
CA PRO A 61 -19.99 -1.10 31.31
C PRO A 61 -18.94 -0.37 32.16
#